data_AF-A0A6V7XWM5-F1
#
_entry.id   AF-A0A6V7XWM5-F1
#
_cell.length_a   1.000
_cell.length_b   1.000
_cell.length_c   1.000
_cell.angle_alpha   90.00
_cell.angle_beta   90.00
_cell.angle_gamma   90.00
#
_symmetry.space_group_name_H-M   'P 1'
#
loop_
_entity.id
_entity.type
_entity.pdbx_description
1 polymer ?
#
loop_
_entity_poly.entity_id
_entity_poly.type
_entity_poly.pdbx_seq_one_letter_code
_entity_poly.pdbx_strand_id
1 'polypeptide(L)'
;MFILIIKQFLIIFILIILLFSPSFYSIVTRKRKLICKRTPFNRKTTNYKAWREQMTICELLENYDPAVRPLGQVPNAERRGPVIVTTSLFVNSISAVSERNMEYVVQFRFQQQWLDERLAFKMSEAADLQQINLARDQPIWIPDRQINTYI
;
A
#
# COMPACT_ATOMS: atom_id res chain seq x y z
N MET A 1 -57.11 -7.94 -31.34
CA MET A 1 -55.69 -7.75 -31.75
C MET A 1 -55.05 -6.53 -31.08
N PHE A 2 -55.67 -5.34 -31.12
CA PHE A 2 -55.13 -4.11 -30.51
C PHE A 2 -54.84 -4.17 -28.99
N ILE A 3 -55.72 -4.80 -28.20
CA ILE A 3 -55.57 -4.90 -26.73
C ILE A 3 -54.36 -5.75 -26.33
N LEU A 4 -54.03 -6.79 -27.11
CA LEU A 4 -52.87 -7.64 -26.87
C LEU A 4 -51.56 -6.89 -27.12
N ILE A 5 -51.53 -6.06 -28.16
CA ILE A 5 -50.37 -5.21 -28.48
C ILE A 5 -50.13 -4.18 -27.38
N ILE A 6 -51.19 -3.52 -26.89
CA ILE A 6 -51.09 -2.55 -25.78
C ILE A 6 -50.60 -3.22 -24.50
N LYS A 7 -51.09 -4.42 -24.17
CA LYS A 7 -50.60 -5.20 -23.03
C LYS A 7 -49.10 -5.55 -23.18
N GLN A 8 -48.67 -5.94 -24.38
CA GLN A 8 -47.27 -6.26 -24.65
C GLN A 8 -46.36 -5.04 -24.43
N PHE A 9 -46.75 -3.87 -24.94
CA PHE A 9 -45.99 -2.63 -24.73
C PHE A 9 -45.97 -2.18 -23.27
N LEU A 10 -47.07 -2.35 -22.55
CA LEU A 10 -47.16 -1.98 -21.14
C LEU A 10 -46.31 -2.89 -20.24
N ILE A 11 -46.21 -4.18 -20.59
CA ILE A 11 -45.31 -5.15 -19.94
C ILE A 11 -43.84 -4.79 -20.20
N ILE A 12 -43.50 -4.46 -21.45
CA ILE A 12 -42.14 -4.06 -21.82
C ILE A 12 -41.74 -2.76 -21.11
N PHE A 13 -42.64 -1.79 -21.03
CA PHE A 13 -42.42 -0.53 -20.33
C PHE A 13 -42.20 -0.72 -18.82
N ILE A 14 -42.98 -1.61 -18.19
CA ILE A 14 -42.78 -2.01 -16.78
C ILE A 14 -41.42 -2.70 -16.58
N LEU A 15 -41.00 -3.58 -17.49
CA LEU A 15 -39.70 -4.25 -17.41
C LEU A 15 -38.53 -3.26 -17.54
N ILE A 16 -38.64 -2.26 -18.41
CA ILE A 16 -37.63 -1.20 -18.59
C ILE A 16 -37.53 -0.32 -17.34
N ILE A 17 -38.66 0.03 -16.72
CA ILE A 17 -38.68 0.82 -15.48
C ILE A 17 -38.04 0.05 -14.31
N LEU A 18 -38.26 -1.26 -14.22
CA LEU A 18 -37.65 -2.09 -13.18
C LEU A 18 -36.12 -2.17 -13.34
N LEU A 19 -35.62 -2.22 -14.57
CA LEU A 19 -34.18 -2.23 -14.87
C LEU A 19 -33.48 -0.88 -14.60
N PHE A 20 -34.21 0.24 -14.71
CA PHE A 20 -33.70 1.59 -14.45
C PHE A 20 -33.96 2.11 -13.02
N SER A 21 -34.54 1.28 -12.15
CA SER A 21 -34.77 1.66 -10.76
C SER A 21 -33.43 1.90 -10.03
N PRO A 22 -33.24 3.05 -9.36
CA PRO A 22 -31.98 3.38 -8.66
C PRO A 22 -31.64 2.39 -7.52
N SER A 23 -32.60 1.56 -7.11
CA SER A 23 -32.42 0.45 -6.18
C SER A 23 -31.49 -0.65 -6.71
N PHE A 24 -31.36 -0.85 -8.03
CA PHE A 24 -30.45 -1.87 -8.60
C PHE A 24 -28.99 -1.38 -8.76
N TYR A 25 -28.77 -0.08 -8.90
CA TYR A 25 -27.40 0.49 -8.90
C TYR A 25 -26.76 0.51 -7.51
N SER A 26 -27.52 0.10 -6.49
CA SER A 26 -27.05 0.09 -5.12
C SER A 26 -25.98 -0.99 -4.92
N ILE A 27 -24.74 -0.52 -4.88
CA ILE A 27 -23.65 -1.02 -4.03
C ILE A 27 -22.90 -2.24 -4.61
N VAL A 28 -22.15 -2.03 -5.69
CA VAL A 28 -20.86 -2.72 -5.86
C VAL A 28 -19.86 -2.03 -4.95
N THR A 29 -20.01 -2.20 -3.62
CA THR A 29 -18.90 -1.90 -2.72
C THR A 29 -17.91 -3.05 -2.87
N ARG A 30 -16.79 -2.78 -3.55
CA ARG A 30 -15.65 -3.69 -3.54
C ARG A 30 -15.16 -3.72 -2.08
N LYS A 31 -15.58 -4.71 -1.30
CA LYS A 31 -15.05 -4.94 0.06
C LYS A 31 -13.53 -5.01 -0.07
N ARG A 32 -12.82 -3.99 0.44
CA ARG A 32 -11.36 -3.99 0.47
C ARG A 32 -10.94 -5.22 1.30
N LYS A 33 -10.08 -6.06 0.73
CA LYS A 33 -9.49 -7.17 1.47
C LYS A 33 -8.74 -6.57 2.65
N LEU A 34 -9.12 -6.95 3.87
CA LEU A 34 -8.40 -6.54 5.07
C LEU A 34 -6.94 -6.99 4.95
N ILE A 35 -6.02 -6.05 5.13
CA ILE A 35 -4.57 -6.28 5.05
C ILE A 35 -4.13 -7.29 6.11
N CYS A 36 -4.84 -7.33 7.23
CA CYS A 36 -4.57 -8.26 8.31
C CYS A 36 -5.86 -8.71 9.02
N LYS A 37 -5.75 -9.80 9.78
CA LYS A 37 -6.81 -10.27 10.68
C LYS A 37 -6.48 -9.78 12.10
N ARG A 38 -7.34 -8.93 12.68
CA ARG A 38 -7.25 -8.59 14.11
C ARG A 38 -7.57 -9.85 14.92
N THR A 39 -6.62 -10.33 15.72
CA THR A 39 -6.76 -11.52 16.57
C THR A 39 -6.68 -11.14 18.05
N PRO A 40 -7.46 -11.78 18.93
CA PRO A 40 -7.33 -11.56 20.36
C PRO A 40 -5.98 -12.08 20.87
N PHE A 41 -5.39 -11.39 21.85
CA PHE A 41 -4.15 -11.83 22.49
C PHE A 41 -4.39 -13.11 23.31
N ASN A 42 -3.48 -14.08 23.21
CA ASN A 42 -3.49 -15.29 24.03
C ASN A 42 -2.16 -15.45 24.77
N ARG A 43 -2.17 -15.22 26.09
CA ARG A 43 -0.95 -15.28 26.92
C ARG A 43 -0.25 -16.64 26.91
N LYS A 44 -0.95 -17.75 26.64
CA LYS A 44 -0.36 -19.11 26.67
C LYS A 44 0.37 -19.46 25.37
N THR A 45 -0.05 -18.91 24.24
CA THR A 45 0.41 -19.35 22.92
C THR A 45 1.04 -18.23 22.09
N THR A 46 0.83 -16.96 22.45
CA THR A 46 1.29 -15.82 21.66
C THR A 46 2.30 -14.98 22.43
N ASN A 47 3.41 -14.66 21.77
CA ASN A 47 4.36 -13.69 22.27
C ASN A 47 3.72 -12.30 22.23
N TYR A 48 3.68 -11.61 23.37
CA TYR A 48 3.03 -10.30 23.49
C TYR A 48 3.63 -9.25 22.56
N LYS A 49 4.97 -9.21 22.46
CA LYS A 49 5.68 -8.24 21.60
C LYS A 49 5.32 -8.45 20.14
N ALA A 50 5.45 -9.70 19.65
CA ALA A 50 5.12 -10.03 18.26
C ALA A 50 3.64 -9.78 17.94
N TRP A 51 2.73 -10.16 18.83
CA TRP A 51 1.30 -9.88 18.67
C TRP A 51 1.03 -8.38 18.61
N ARG A 52 1.66 -7.59 19.49
CA ARG A 52 1.48 -6.13 19.54
C ARG A 52 2.01 -5.46 18.28
N GLU A 53 3.19 -5.86 17.79
CA GLU A 53 3.74 -5.37 16.52
C GLU A 53 2.77 -5.61 15.36
N GLN A 54 2.22 -6.82 15.24
CA GLN A 54 1.24 -7.14 14.20
C GLN A 54 -0.04 -6.31 14.31
N MET A 55 -0.56 -6.08 15.53
CA MET A 55 -1.72 -5.23 15.74
C MET A 55 -1.44 -3.76 15.41
N THR A 56 -0.24 -3.25 15.70
CA THR A 56 0.14 -1.89 15.31
C THR A 56 0.25 -1.76 13.80
N ILE A 57 0.86 -2.74 13.09
CA ILE A 57 0.91 -2.75 11.62
C ILE A 57 -0.51 -2.75 11.04
N CYS A 58 -1.39 -3.59 11.58
CA CYS A 58 -2.80 -3.64 11.20
C CYS A 58 -3.49 -2.28 11.29
N GLU A 59 -3.28 -1.57 12.40
CA GLU A 59 -3.86 -0.26 12.65
C GLU A 59 -3.31 0.80 11.69
N LEU A 60 -1.99 0.82 11.50
CA LEU A 60 -1.34 1.76 10.58
C LEU A 60 -1.79 1.57 9.13
N LEU A 61 -1.98 0.32 8.69
CA LEU A 61 -2.25 0.02 7.30
C LEU A 61 -3.74 0.01 6.92
N GLU A 62 -4.67 0.02 7.88
CA GLU A 62 -6.13 -0.10 7.62
C GLU A 62 -6.65 0.96 6.62
N ASN A 63 -6.16 2.19 6.73
CA ASN A 63 -6.53 3.32 5.87
C ASN A 63 -5.35 3.91 5.08
N TYR A 64 -4.23 3.20 5.05
CA TYR A 64 -3.03 3.64 4.34
C TYR A 64 -3.20 3.42 2.83
N ASP A 65 -2.94 4.46 2.04
CA ASP A 65 -2.91 4.36 0.57
C ASP A 65 -1.46 4.35 0.07
N PRO A 66 -0.95 3.19 -0.40
CA PRO A 66 0.43 3.07 -0.88
C PRO A 66 0.68 3.77 -2.21
N ALA A 67 -0.36 4.08 -2.98
CA ALA A 67 -0.21 4.80 -4.25
C ALA A 67 0.08 6.29 -4.02
N VAL A 68 -0.27 6.82 -2.84
CA VAL A 68 -0.08 8.22 -2.51
C VAL A 68 1.29 8.42 -1.86
N ARG A 69 2.10 9.29 -2.46
CA ARG A 69 3.38 9.75 -1.91
C ARG A 69 3.17 10.45 -0.55
N PRO A 70 3.99 10.17 0.48
CA PRO A 70 3.90 10.89 1.74
C PRO A 70 4.19 12.38 1.55
N LEU A 71 3.66 13.17 2.48
CA LEU A 71 3.96 14.59 2.51
C LEU A 71 5.42 14.75 2.94
N GLY A 72 6.18 15.55 2.20
CA GLY A 72 7.52 15.92 2.65
C GLY A 72 7.43 16.94 3.75
N GLN A 73 8.05 16.68 4.90
CA GLN A 73 8.26 17.71 5.93
C GLN A 73 9.36 18.65 5.48
N VAL A 74 9.00 19.89 5.18
CA VAL A 74 9.96 20.99 5.08
C VAL A 74 9.59 21.99 6.17
N PRO A 75 10.51 22.30 7.10
CA PRO A 75 10.25 23.33 8.11
C PRO A 75 9.79 24.62 7.43
N ASN A 76 8.66 25.17 7.87
CA ASN A 76 8.09 26.45 7.40
C ASN A 76 7.53 26.47 5.96
N ALA A 77 7.24 25.32 5.35
CA ALA A 77 6.60 25.29 4.04
C ALA A 77 5.06 25.22 4.13
N GLU A 78 4.37 26.18 3.51
CA GLU A 78 2.90 26.18 3.33
C GLU A 78 2.41 25.12 2.32
N ARG A 79 3.33 24.49 1.58
CA ARG A 79 3.05 23.52 0.50
C ARG A 79 3.62 22.15 0.81
N ARG A 80 3.05 21.11 0.20
CA ARG A 80 3.54 19.72 0.28
C ARG A 80 4.99 19.65 -0.23
N GLY A 81 5.95 19.40 0.66
CA GLY A 81 7.37 19.33 0.32
C GLY A 81 7.79 18.07 -0.45
N PRO A 82 9.05 18.03 -0.93
CA PRO A 82 9.66 16.82 -1.47
C PRO A 82 9.87 15.77 -0.36
N VAL A 83 9.77 14.49 -0.71
CA VAL A 83 10.19 13.41 0.19
C VAL A 83 11.70 13.25 0.01
N ILE A 84 12.45 13.44 1.09
CA ILE A 84 13.89 13.24 1.07
C ILE A 84 14.17 11.73 1.19
N VAL A 85 14.83 11.18 0.17
CA VAL A 85 15.26 9.78 0.15
C VAL A 85 16.77 9.74 0.27
N THR A 86 17.25 9.28 1.42
CA THR A 86 18.68 9.06 1.66
C THR A 86 19.04 7.68 1.12
N THR A 87 20.05 7.60 0.27
CA THR A 87 20.49 6.35 -0.34
C THR A 87 21.94 6.03 0.01
N SER A 88 22.24 4.74 0.19
CA SER A 88 23.61 4.24 0.35
C SER A 88 23.84 3.06 -0.59
N LEU A 89 25.03 3.02 -1.17
CA LEU A 89 25.48 1.97 -2.08
C LEU A 89 26.77 1.39 -1.52
N PHE A 90 26.78 0.08 -1.30
CA PHE A 90 27.96 -0.66 -0.87
C PHE A 90 28.32 -1.71 -1.92
N VAL A 91 29.50 -1.57 -2.53
CA VAL A 91 29.98 -2.54 -3.52
C VAL A 91 30.58 -3.75 -2.81
N ASN A 92 30.02 -4.92 -3.07
CA ASN A 92 30.50 -6.18 -2.51
C ASN A 92 31.62 -6.77 -3.36
N SER A 93 31.45 -6.79 -4.68
CA SER A 93 32.44 -7.33 -5.61
C SER A 93 32.22 -6.83 -7.04
N ILE A 94 33.29 -6.89 -7.83
CA ILE A 94 33.26 -6.71 -9.29
C ILE A 94 33.80 -8.02 -9.86
N SER A 95 32.98 -8.77 -10.59
CA SER A 95 33.31 -10.14 -11.00
C SER A 95 33.76 -10.27 -12.45
N ALA A 96 33.33 -9.35 -13.32
CA ALA A 96 33.72 -9.34 -14.72
C ALA A 96 33.87 -7.91 -15.22
N VAL A 97 34.93 -7.70 -16.01
CA VAL A 97 35.27 -6.41 -16.64
C VAL A 97 35.65 -6.69 -18.09
N SER A 98 34.94 -6.07 -19.02
CA SER A 98 35.26 -6.11 -20.45
C SER A 98 35.58 -4.69 -20.92
N GLU A 99 36.86 -4.37 -21.07
CA GLU A 99 37.30 -3.06 -21.54
C GLU A 99 36.93 -2.81 -23.00
N ARG A 100 36.82 -3.87 -23.81
CA ARG A 100 36.43 -3.75 -25.22
C ARG A 100 34.97 -3.32 -25.37
N ASN A 101 34.08 -3.89 -24.58
CA ASN A 101 32.63 -3.65 -24.67
C ASN A 101 32.13 -2.64 -23.63
N MET A 102 33.00 -2.19 -22.71
CA MET A 102 32.64 -1.39 -21.54
C MET A 102 31.56 -2.07 -20.67
N GLU A 103 31.68 -3.39 -20.49
CA GLU A 103 30.72 -4.18 -19.70
C GLU A 103 31.29 -4.52 -18.33
N TYR A 104 30.49 -4.34 -17.29
CA TYR A 104 30.85 -4.59 -15.90
C TYR A 104 29.78 -5.41 -15.20
N VAL A 105 30.19 -6.43 -14.45
CA VAL A 105 29.30 -7.17 -13.55
C VAL A 105 29.69 -6.85 -12.12
N VAL A 106 28.78 -6.18 -11.41
CA VAL A 106 28.99 -5.70 -10.04
C VAL A 106 27.92 -6.27 -9.12
N GLN A 107 28.35 -6.77 -7.96
CA GLN A 107 27.46 -7.11 -6.86
C GLN A 107 27.51 -5.98 -5.84
N PHE A 108 26.35 -5.45 -5.47
CA PHE A 108 26.25 -4.37 -4.49
C PHE A 108 25.03 -4.53 -3.59
N ARG A 109 25.09 -3.93 -2.40
CA ARG A 109 23.97 -3.69 -1.51
C ARG A 109 23.50 -2.26 -1.68
N PHE A 110 22.23 -2.10 -2.02
CA PHE A 110 21.55 -0.82 -2.10
C PHE A 110 20.62 -0.63 -0.91
N GLN A 111 20.73 0.50 -0.23
CA GLN A 111 19.91 0.87 0.92
C GLN A 111 19.26 2.23 0.67
N GLN A 112 17.99 2.35 1.06
CA GLN A 112 17.24 3.61 0.99
C GLN A 112 16.53 3.84 2.31
N GLN A 113 16.43 5.10 2.70
CA GLN A 113 15.70 5.55 3.87
C GLN A 113 14.90 6.80 3.50
N TRP A 114 13.64 6.85 3.92
CA TRP A 114 12.77 8.01 3.80
C TRP A 114 11.87 8.11 5.03
N LEU A 115 11.32 9.29 5.28
CA LEU A 115 10.35 9.52 6.34
C LEU A 115 8.93 9.47 5.76
N ASP A 116 8.06 8.67 6.39
CA ASP A 116 6.61 8.67 6.12
C ASP A 116 5.86 8.90 7.44
N GLU A 117 5.35 10.12 7.62
CA GLU A 117 4.64 10.54 8.83
C GLU A 117 3.36 9.74 9.09
N ARG A 118 2.75 9.19 8.03
CA ARG A 118 1.49 8.44 8.12
C ARG A 118 1.68 7.10 8.85
N LEU A 119 2.92 6.64 8.93
CA LEU A 119 3.30 5.40 9.63
C LEU A 119 3.74 5.66 11.08
N ALA A 120 3.57 6.88 11.60
CA ALA A 120 3.85 7.19 12.99
C ALA A 120 2.87 6.44 13.91
N PHE A 121 3.39 5.75 14.92
CA PHE A 121 2.61 5.08 15.95
C PHE A 121 3.08 5.53 17.33
N LYS A 122 2.17 5.48 18.31
CA LYS A 122 2.51 5.77 19.70
C LYS A 122 3.21 4.57 20.32
N MET A 123 4.37 4.81 20.91
CA MET A 123 5.05 3.81 21.72
C MET A 123 4.21 3.55 22.97
N SER A 124 3.74 2.32 23.15
CA SER A 124 3.11 1.92 24.42
C SER A 124 4.21 1.56 25.42
N GLU A 125 4.17 2.16 26.60
CA GLU A 125 5.12 1.93 27.70
C GLU A 125 5.34 0.43 28.02
N ALA A 126 4.32 -0.40 27.78
CA ALA A 126 4.35 -1.83 28.07
C ALA A 126 5.19 -2.71 27.11
N ALA A 127 5.61 -2.19 25.95
CA ALA A 127 6.17 -3.04 24.88
C ALA A 127 7.51 -2.58 24.30
N ASP A 128 8.02 -1.40 24.68
CA ASP A 128 9.27 -0.78 24.14
C ASP A 128 9.47 -1.03 22.64
N LEU A 129 8.43 -0.70 21.85
CA LEU A 129 8.45 -0.85 20.40
C LEU A 129 9.03 0.43 19.79
N GLN A 130 10.36 0.51 19.68
CA GLN A 130 11.04 1.63 19.02
C GLN A 130 11.02 1.50 17.49
N GLN A 131 11.08 0.25 16.99
CA GLN A 131 11.07 -0.06 15.56
C GLN A 131 10.20 -1.29 15.32
N ILE A 132 9.41 -1.23 14.25
CA ILE A 132 8.60 -2.35 13.77
C ILE A 132 9.09 -2.75 12.39
N ASN A 133 9.32 -4.04 12.18
CA ASN A 133 9.71 -4.58 10.89
C ASN A 133 8.47 -4.97 10.10
N LEU A 134 8.33 -4.37 8.91
CA LEU A 134 7.28 -4.74 7.97
C LEU A 134 7.71 -5.97 7.16
N ALA A 135 6.76 -6.86 6.90
CA ALA A 135 6.96 -7.92 5.93
C ALA A 135 7.01 -7.35 4.50
N ARG A 136 7.69 -8.03 3.58
CA ARG A 136 7.93 -7.54 2.22
C ARG A 136 6.65 -7.37 1.38
N ASP A 137 5.58 -8.06 1.75
CA ASP A 137 4.28 -8.03 1.09
C ASP A 137 3.34 -6.95 1.63
N GLN A 138 3.74 -6.22 2.67
CA GLN A 138 2.93 -5.15 3.23
C GLN A 138 2.91 -3.93 2.27
N PRO A 139 1.73 -3.43 1.91
CA PRO A 139 1.59 -2.37 0.94
C PRO A 139 1.93 -1.01 1.58
N ILE A 140 3.19 -0.58 1.42
CA ILE A 140 3.62 0.78 1.76
C ILE A 140 4.03 1.55 0.51
N TRP A 141 4.00 2.88 0.57
CA TRP A 141 4.62 3.69 -0.48
C TRP A 141 6.13 3.48 -0.45
N ILE A 142 6.70 3.19 -1.62
CA ILE A 142 8.13 3.00 -1.82
C ILE A 142 8.54 3.95 -2.94
N PRO A 143 9.63 4.73 -2.80
CA PRO A 143 10.11 5.57 -3.89
C PRO A 143 10.52 4.71 -5.10
N ASP A 144 10.26 5.23 -6.29
CA ASP A 144 10.66 4.56 -7.53
C ASP A 144 12.17 4.30 -7.52
N ARG A 145 12.56 3.09 -7.91
CA ARG A 145 13.96 2.73 -8.11
C ARG A 145 14.22 2.62 -9.60
N GLN A 146 15.01 3.53 -10.14
CA GLN A 146 15.56 3.41 -11.48
C GLN A 146 17.09 3.40 -11.36
N ILE A 147 17.72 2.37 -11.92
CA ILE A 147 19.16 2.32 -12.12
C ILE A 147 19.37 2.53 -13.61
N ASN A 148 19.83 3.73 -13.98
CA ASN A 148 20.20 4.01 -15.36
C ASN A 148 21.60 3.41 -15.62
N THR A 149 21.71 2.53 -16.61
CA THR A 149 22.94 1.81 -16.94
C THR A 149 23.77 2.53 -18.01
N TYR A 150 23.69 3.86 -18.09
CA TYR A 150 24.53 4.66 -18.99
C TYR A 150 25.72 5.19 -18.20
N ILE A 151 26.77 4.37 -18.09
CA ILE A 151 28.11 4.80 -17.67
C ILE A 151 29.08 4.33 -18.75
#